data_AF-A0AA35XD93-F1
#
_entry.id   AF-A0AA35XD93-F1
#
_cell.length_a   1.000
_cell.length_b   1.000
_cell.length_c   1.000
_cell.angle_alpha   90.00
_cell.angle_beta   90.00
_cell.angle_gamma   90.00
#
_symmetry.space_group_name_H-M   'P 1'
#
loop_
_entity.id
_entity.type
_entity.pdbx_description
1 polymer ?
#
loop_
_entity_poly.entity_id
_entity_poly.type
_entity_poly.pdbx_seq_one_letter_code
_entity_poly.pdbx_strand_id
1 'polypeptide(L)'
;MEVGENVSSLANVVSSPPDKMETTAAEPTVVSVPRPLAPRRHDEDQYLDLIRTILEHGQEKGDRTGVGTRSIFGAQMRFNLRDQFPLLTTKRVFWRGVVEELLWFISGDTNAKHLSQKKVKIWDANGSRDFLDKRGLHHREEGDLGPVYGFQWRHFGAKYVDMHTDYSGQGVDQLAQVYTLCAFEPSGTY
;
A
#
# COMPACT_ATOMS: atom_id res chain seq x y z
N MET A 1 75.06 -57.54 15.17
CA MET A 1 74.05 -56.49 14.91
C MET A 1 73.68 -55.93 16.26
N GLU A 2 73.75 -54.62 16.38
CA GLU A 2 73.93 -53.81 17.60
C GLU A 2 72.92 -54.08 18.74
N VAL A 3 73.40 -54.17 20.00
CA VAL A 3 73.40 -53.12 21.08
C VAL A 3 71.97 -52.69 21.46
N GLY A 4 71.50 -52.64 22.71
CA GLY A 4 72.05 -52.78 24.06
C GLY A 4 70.86 -52.91 25.04
N GLU A 5 70.98 -53.58 26.19
CA GLU A 5 71.36 -52.97 27.49
C GLU A 5 70.37 -51.88 27.99
N ASN A 6 69.96 -51.78 29.25
CA ASN A 6 70.10 -52.61 30.45
C ASN A 6 69.21 -52.00 31.57
N VAL A 7 68.87 -52.83 32.56
CA VAL A 7 68.50 -52.59 33.98
C VAL A 7 67.62 -51.42 34.46
N SER A 8 66.47 -51.81 35.04
CA SER A 8 66.15 -51.80 36.50
C SER A 8 66.54 -50.60 37.37
N SER A 9 65.54 -49.97 38.00
CA SER A 9 65.56 -49.57 39.42
C SER A 9 64.16 -49.20 39.94
N LEU A 10 63.80 -49.73 41.11
CA LEU A 10 62.57 -49.48 41.87
C LEU A 10 62.54 -48.08 42.52
N ALA A 11 61.37 -47.47 42.66
CA ALA A 11 61.11 -46.40 43.63
C ALA A 11 59.61 -46.27 44.00
N ASN A 12 59.33 -46.62 45.26
CA ASN A 12 58.47 -45.99 46.28
C ASN A 12 57.10 -45.37 45.99
N VAL A 13 56.16 -45.80 46.84
CA VAL A 13 54.84 -45.26 47.16
C VAL A 13 54.90 -43.81 47.67
N VAL A 14 54.06 -42.93 47.11
CA VAL A 14 53.67 -41.64 47.70
C VAL A 14 52.15 -41.48 47.55
N SER A 15 51.45 -41.29 48.66
CA SER A 15 50.02 -41.00 48.71
C SER A 15 49.73 -39.54 48.31
N SER A 16 48.80 -39.34 47.38
CA SER A 16 48.32 -38.00 47.00
C SER A 16 47.29 -37.47 48.03
N PRO A 17 47.29 -36.16 48.33
CA PRO A 17 46.37 -35.51 49.29
C PRO A 17 44.96 -35.29 48.70
N PRO A 18 43.93 -34.99 49.52
CA PRO A 18 42.55 -34.88 49.06
C PRO A 18 42.30 -33.63 48.20
N ASP A 19 41.36 -33.75 47.25
CA ASP A 19 40.91 -32.69 46.35
C ASP A 19 40.50 -31.43 47.12
N LYS A 20 41.06 -30.28 46.70
CA LYS A 20 40.60 -28.97 47.15
C LYS A 20 39.29 -28.64 46.42
N MET A 21 38.20 -28.45 47.18
CA MET A 21 36.97 -27.86 46.64
C MET A 21 37.27 -26.43 46.16
N GLU A 22 37.34 -26.27 44.84
CA GLU A 22 37.45 -24.98 44.18
C GLU A 22 36.06 -24.32 44.18
N THR A 23 35.89 -23.29 45.01
CA THR A 23 34.66 -22.50 45.05
C THR A 23 34.68 -21.55 43.84
N THR A 24 34.03 -21.93 42.76
CA THR A 24 33.79 -21.06 41.62
C THR A 24 32.74 -20.03 42.00
N ALA A 25 33.14 -18.77 42.16
CA ALA A 25 32.22 -17.66 42.30
C ALA A 25 31.42 -17.50 41.01
N ALA A 26 30.09 -17.57 41.09
CA ALA A 26 29.22 -17.32 39.94
C ALA A 26 29.37 -15.86 39.48
N GLU A 27 29.67 -15.67 38.19
CA GLU A 27 29.66 -14.35 37.57
C GLU A 27 28.25 -13.73 37.68
N PRO A 28 28.14 -12.41 37.92
CA PRO A 28 26.84 -11.76 38.01
C PRO A 28 26.18 -11.79 36.63
N THR A 29 25.05 -12.48 36.53
CA THR A 29 24.14 -12.41 35.39
C THR A 29 23.74 -10.95 35.15
N VAL A 30 24.29 -10.35 34.09
CA VAL A 30 23.85 -9.05 33.59
C VAL A 30 22.46 -9.24 33.00
N VAL A 31 21.44 -8.84 33.75
CA VAL A 31 20.07 -8.74 33.23
C VAL A 31 20.06 -7.64 32.17
N SER A 32 19.98 -8.04 30.90
CA SER A 32 19.84 -7.08 29.80
C SER A 32 18.46 -6.42 29.92
N VAL A 33 18.46 -5.14 30.26
CA VAL A 33 17.25 -4.32 30.22
C VAL A 33 16.83 -4.23 28.74
N PRO A 34 15.58 -4.57 28.37
CA PRO A 34 15.14 -4.43 26.99
C PRO A 34 15.33 -2.99 26.54
N ARG A 35 16.07 -2.79 25.44
CA ARG A 35 16.20 -1.49 24.80
C ARG A 35 14.79 -0.96 24.51
N PRO A 36 14.46 0.30 24.86
CA PRO A 36 13.18 0.88 24.47
C PRO A 36 13.00 0.72 22.96
N LEU A 37 11.91 0.07 22.55
CA LEU A 37 11.55 -0.03 21.14
C LEU A 37 11.45 1.41 20.61
N ALA A 38 12.15 1.70 19.52
CA ALA A 38 11.99 2.97 18.83
C ALA A 38 10.49 3.22 18.59
N PRO A 39 9.98 4.45 18.76
CA PRO A 39 8.56 4.73 18.59
C PRO A 39 8.11 4.21 17.23
N ARG A 40 6.99 3.48 17.20
CA ARG A 40 6.41 3.00 15.94
C ARG A 40 6.12 4.20 15.06
N ARG A 41 6.77 4.24 13.91
CA ARG A 41 6.59 5.27 12.90
C ARG A 41 5.14 5.27 12.44
N HIS A 42 4.54 6.44 12.28
CA HIS A 42 3.14 6.56 11.88
C HIS A 42 2.99 6.25 10.38
N ASP A 43 1.91 5.58 9.97
CA ASP A 43 1.75 5.16 8.56
C ASP A 43 1.72 6.35 7.58
N GLU A 44 1.22 7.51 8.03
CA GLU A 44 1.21 8.77 7.25
C GLU A 44 2.62 9.24 6.85
N ASP A 45 3.67 8.87 7.60
CA ASP A 45 5.04 9.26 7.26
C ASP A 45 5.48 8.71 5.91
N GLN A 46 4.86 7.62 5.43
CA GLN A 46 5.12 7.09 4.08
C GLN A 46 4.70 8.06 2.97
N TYR A 47 3.59 8.78 3.16
CA TYR A 47 3.14 9.80 2.21
C TYR A 47 4.07 11.02 2.24
N LEU A 48 4.48 11.46 3.43
CA LEU A 48 5.38 12.60 3.60
C LEU A 48 6.78 12.33 3.06
N ASP A 49 7.30 11.12 3.28
CA ASP A 49 8.57 10.68 2.71
C ASP A 49 8.51 10.62 1.20
N LEU A 50 7.44 10.09 0.63
CA LEU A 50 7.29 10.02 -0.81
C LEU A 50 7.31 11.42 -1.44
N ILE A 51 6.62 12.38 -0.84
CA ILE A 51 6.69 13.79 -1.26
C ILE A 51 8.14 14.28 -1.19
N ARG A 52 8.84 14.06 -0.07
CA ARG A 52 10.23 14.49 0.12
C ARG A 52 11.14 13.88 -0.95
N THR A 53 11.03 12.57 -1.20
CA THR A 53 11.78 11.87 -2.25
C THR A 53 11.52 12.47 -3.63
N ILE A 54 10.27 12.79 -3.97
CA ILE A 54 9.94 13.43 -5.26
C ILE A 54 10.55 14.83 -5.35
N LEU A 55 10.56 15.60 -4.25
CA LEU A 55 11.14 16.95 -4.24
C LEU A 55 12.67 16.93 -4.37
N GLU A 56 13.35 15.99 -3.71
CA GLU A 56 14.81 15.88 -3.66
C GLU A 56 15.41 15.15 -4.88
N HIS A 57 14.71 14.14 -5.40
CA HIS A 57 15.26 13.23 -6.42
C HIS A 57 14.38 13.10 -7.68
N GLY A 58 13.19 13.70 -7.69
CA GLY A 58 12.28 13.65 -8.83
C GLY A 58 12.83 14.38 -10.05
N GLN A 59 12.56 13.83 -11.23
CA GLN A 59 12.92 14.43 -12.52
C GLN A 59 11.79 15.34 -13.00
N GLU A 60 12.15 16.52 -13.48
CA GLU A 60 11.21 17.47 -14.10
C GLU A 60 10.76 16.97 -15.47
N LYS A 61 9.45 17.02 -15.72
CA LYS A 61 8.83 16.58 -16.97
C LYS A 61 7.66 17.49 -17.35
N GLY A 62 7.52 17.76 -18.64
CA GLY A 62 6.28 18.34 -19.18
C GLY A 62 5.12 17.34 -19.12
N ASP A 63 3.89 17.85 -19.17
CA ASP A 63 2.66 17.03 -19.18
C ASP A 63 1.58 17.65 -20.06
N ARG A 64 0.46 16.93 -20.26
CA ARG A 64 -0.65 17.35 -21.12
C ARG A 64 -1.39 18.62 -20.68
N THR A 65 -1.17 19.09 -19.45
CA THR A 65 -1.79 20.30 -18.89
C THR A 65 -0.94 21.54 -19.15
N GLY A 66 0.35 21.36 -19.47
CA GLY A 66 1.30 22.46 -19.65
C GLY A 66 1.87 23.02 -18.34
N VAL A 67 1.46 22.52 -17.17
CA VAL A 67 1.98 22.93 -15.86
C VAL A 67 3.36 22.30 -15.59
N GLY A 68 3.52 21.01 -15.94
CA GLY A 68 4.72 20.24 -15.65
C GLY A 68 4.67 19.58 -14.27
N THR A 69 5.54 18.58 -14.07
CA THR A 69 5.63 17.81 -12.83
C THR A 69 7.06 17.46 -12.48
N ARG A 70 7.32 17.22 -11.19
CA ARG A 70 8.46 16.41 -10.71
C ARG A 70 7.99 15.00 -10.45
N SER A 71 8.71 14.01 -10.95
CA SER A 71 8.28 12.61 -10.88
C SER A 71 9.42 11.64 -10.60
N ILE A 72 9.09 10.58 -9.87
CA ILE A 72 9.86 9.34 -9.80
C ILE A 72 9.02 8.22 -10.42
N PHE A 73 9.63 7.06 -10.71
CA PHE A 73 8.93 5.90 -11.24
C PHE A 73 8.96 4.76 -10.23
N GLY A 74 7.78 4.16 -9.96
CA GLY A 74 7.63 3.03 -9.03
C GLY A 74 7.75 3.46 -7.57
N ALA A 75 6.61 3.71 -6.91
CA ALA A 75 6.53 3.98 -5.48
C ALA A 75 5.44 3.12 -4.85
N GLN A 76 5.60 2.80 -3.56
CA GLN A 76 4.63 2.01 -2.82
C GLN A 76 4.43 2.58 -1.41
N MET A 77 3.18 2.58 -0.96
CA MET A 77 2.79 2.85 0.42
C MET A 77 1.90 1.72 0.92
N ARG A 78 1.93 1.43 2.22
CA ARG A 78 1.09 0.42 2.88
C ARG A 78 0.48 1.02 4.13
N PHE A 79 -0.85 0.96 4.25
CA PHE A 79 -1.56 1.50 5.41
C PHE A 79 -2.24 0.37 6.17
N ASN A 80 -2.13 0.37 7.49
CA ASN A 80 -2.87 -0.58 8.34
C ASN A 80 -4.34 -0.13 8.47
N LEU A 81 -5.27 -1.02 8.17
CA LEU A 81 -6.73 -0.78 8.21
C LEU A 81 -7.45 -1.51 9.37
N ARG A 82 -6.72 -2.22 10.25
CA ARG A 82 -7.34 -3.00 11.35
C ARG A 82 -7.91 -2.11 12.45
N ASP A 83 -7.11 -1.13 12.87
CA ASP A 83 -7.40 -0.31 14.05
C ASP A 83 -7.48 1.20 13.72
N GLN A 84 -7.39 1.57 12.45
CA GLN A 84 -7.36 2.96 11.98
C GLN A 84 -7.84 3.09 10.53
N PHE A 85 -8.10 4.32 10.12
CA PHE A 85 -8.44 4.66 8.74
C PHE A 85 -7.42 5.69 8.20
N PRO A 86 -6.79 5.46 7.02
CA PRO A 86 -5.67 6.27 6.53
C PRO A 86 -6.13 7.59 5.89
N LEU A 87 -6.85 8.40 6.66
CA LEU A 87 -7.16 9.77 6.29
C LEU A 87 -6.01 10.68 6.74
N LEU A 88 -5.32 11.29 5.77
CA LEU A 88 -4.18 12.17 6.05
C LEU A 88 -4.57 13.29 7.04
N THR A 89 -3.70 13.53 8.03
CA THR A 89 -3.92 14.50 9.10
C THR A 89 -3.14 15.79 8.90
N THR A 90 -2.01 15.74 8.18
CA THR A 90 -1.17 16.90 7.84
C THR A 90 -1.86 17.92 6.93
N LYS A 91 -2.97 17.53 6.30
CA LYS A 91 -3.85 18.40 5.53
C LYS A 91 -5.29 17.89 5.63
N ARG A 92 -6.25 18.79 5.87
CA ARG A 92 -7.67 18.45 5.86
C ARG A 92 -8.09 17.92 4.48
N VAL A 93 -8.46 16.64 4.42
CA VAL A 93 -8.97 15.97 3.22
C VAL A 93 -10.46 16.24 3.03
N PHE A 94 -10.92 16.39 1.79
CA PHE A 94 -12.35 16.54 1.47
C PHE A 94 -13.07 15.19 1.54
N TRP A 95 -13.22 14.64 2.74
CA TRP A 95 -13.78 13.31 3.00
C TRP A 95 -15.14 13.05 2.34
N ARG A 96 -16.06 14.02 2.45
CA ARG A 96 -17.38 13.92 1.81
C ARG A 96 -17.26 13.72 0.30
N GLY A 97 -16.33 14.39 -0.36
CA GLY A 97 -16.09 14.21 -1.79
C GLY A 97 -15.63 12.79 -2.13
N VAL A 98 -14.69 12.25 -1.35
CA VAL A 98 -14.17 10.87 -1.53
C VAL A 98 -15.30 9.84 -1.41
N VAL A 99 -16.15 9.95 -0.39
CA VAL A 99 -17.26 9.01 -0.18
C VAL A 99 -18.31 9.10 -1.30
N GLU A 100 -18.72 10.32 -1.67
CA GLU A 100 -19.73 10.51 -2.72
C GLU A 100 -19.23 10.05 -4.10
N GLU A 101 -17.96 10.26 -4.41
CA GLU A 101 -17.32 9.76 -5.63
C GLU A 101 -17.25 8.22 -5.64
N LEU A 102 -16.84 7.60 -4.53
CA LEU A 102 -16.79 6.14 -4.45
C LEU A 102 -18.18 5.52 -4.62
N LEU A 103 -19.21 6.09 -3.99
CA LEU A 103 -20.59 5.63 -4.17
C LEU A 103 -21.07 5.80 -5.61
N TRP A 104 -20.69 6.89 -6.27
CA TRP A 104 -20.97 7.15 -7.69
C TRP A 104 -20.28 6.14 -8.62
N PHE A 105 -19.03 5.76 -8.34
CA PHE A 105 -18.38 4.65 -9.05
C PHE A 105 -19.08 3.32 -8.80
N ILE A 106 -19.43 3.00 -7.55
CA ILE A 106 -20.12 1.76 -7.19
C ILE A 106 -21.45 1.66 -7.94
N SER A 107 -22.20 2.75 -8.11
CA SER A 107 -23.47 2.72 -8.84
C SER A 107 -23.33 2.55 -10.36
N GLY A 108 -22.12 2.59 -10.92
CA GLY A 108 -21.90 2.52 -12.36
C GLY A 108 -22.20 3.82 -13.11
N ASP A 109 -22.41 4.92 -12.39
CA ASP A 109 -22.83 6.20 -12.94
C ASP A 109 -21.67 6.91 -13.64
N THR A 110 -21.99 7.66 -14.70
CA THR A 110 -21.04 8.38 -15.56
C THR A 110 -21.41 9.84 -15.77
N ASN A 111 -22.53 10.29 -15.17
CA ASN A 111 -22.96 11.67 -15.17
C ASN A 111 -22.33 12.47 -14.01
N ALA A 112 -21.35 13.31 -14.33
CA ALA A 112 -20.68 14.16 -13.34
C ALA A 112 -21.65 15.14 -12.64
N LYS A 113 -22.77 15.51 -13.29
CA LYS A 113 -23.74 16.45 -12.71
C LYS A 113 -24.39 15.91 -11.43
N HIS A 114 -24.51 14.59 -11.27
CA HIS A 114 -25.02 14.00 -10.03
C HIS A 114 -24.10 14.28 -8.83
N LEU A 115 -22.76 14.32 -9.06
CA LEU A 115 -21.81 14.77 -8.04
C LEU A 115 -21.91 16.28 -7.83
N SER A 116 -21.98 17.08 -8.90
CA SER A 116 -22.07 18.54 -8.82
C SER A 116 -23.32 19.01 -8.06
N GLN A 117 -24.47 18.35 -8.26
CA GLN A 117 -25.72 18.58 -7.52
C GLN A 117 -25.55 18.35 -6.01
N LYS A 118 -24.72 17.39 -5.63
CA LYS A 118 -24.32 17.14 -4.23
C LYS A 118 -23.21 18.08 -3.74
N LYS A 119 -22.84 19.12 -4.51
CA LYS A 119 -21.75 20.07 -4.21
C LYS A 119 -20.36 19.39 -4.21
N VAL A 120 -20.19 18.30 -4.96
CA VAL A 120 -18.91 17.64 -5.19
C VAL A 120 -18.49 17.94 -6.63
N LYS A 121 -17.55 18.89 -6.78
CA LYS A 121 -17.22 19.52 -8.07
C LYS A 121 -15.92 19.02 -8.72
N ILE A 122 -15.37 17.91 -8.22
CA ILE A 122 -14.04 17.42 -8.62
C ILE A 122 -13.96 17.01 -10.10
N TRP A 123 -15.11 16.70 -10.72
CA TRP A 123 -15.21 16.33 -12.13
C TRP A 123 -15.73 17.45 -13.05
N ASP A 124 -16.18 18.59 -12.52
CA ASP A 124 -16.82 19.67 -13.29
C ASP A 124 -15.92 20.15 -14.45
N ALA A 125 -14.62 20.34 -14.19
CA ALA A 125 -13.68 20.82 -15.19
C ALA A 125 -13.50 19.83 -16.35
N ASN A 126 -13.41 18.53 -16.05
CA ASN A 126 -13.24 17.48 -17.04
C ASN A 126 -14.54 17.10 -17.77
N GLY A 127 -15.69 17.37 -17.15
CA GLY A 127 -17.00 17.22 -17.76
C GLY A 127 -17.49 18.46 -18.52
N SER A 128 -16.79 19.59 -18.42
CA SER A 128 -17.19 20.85 -19.05
C SER A 128 -17.25 20.76 -20.58
N ARG A 129 -18.14 21.56 -21.19
CA ARG A 129 -18.25 21.65 -22.66
C ARG A 129 -16.90 21.93 -23.33
N ASP A 130 -16.16 22.92 -22.84
CA ASP A 130 -14.83 23.32 -23.36
C ASP A 130 -13.82 22.16 -23.31
N PHE A 131 -13.77 21.41 -22.20
CA PHE A 131 -12.86 20.27 -22.09
C PHE A 131 -13.23 19.14 -23.06
N LEU A 132 -14.52 18.80 -23.15
CA LEU A 132 -15.01 17.76 -24.06
C LEU A 132 -14.74 18.13 -25.52
N ASP A 133 -14.94 19.40 -25.90
CA ASP A 133 -14.65 19.88 -27.25
C ASP A 133 -13.15 19.82 -27.58
N LYS A 134 -12.28 20.23 -26.65
CA LYS A 134 -10.82 20.09 -26.80
C LYS A 134 -10.37 18.63 -26.93
N ARG A 135 -11.20 17.66 -26.53
CA ARG A 135 -10.95 16.22 -26.68
C ARG A 135 -11.62 15.62 -27.92
N GLY A 136 -12.29 16.43 -28.75
CA GLY A 136 -13.04 15.94 -29.91
C GLY A 136 -14.32 15.19 -29.55
N LEU A 137 -14.80 15.31 -28.31
CA LEU A 137 -16.00 14.65 -27.80
C LEU A 137 -17.24 15.55 -27.95
N HIS A 138 -17.40 16.16 -29.12
CA HIS A 138 -18.51 17.07 -29.44
C HIS A 138 -19.89 16.42 -29.33
N HIS A 139 -19.94 15.10 -29.53
CA HIS A 139 -21.18 14.31 -29.47
C HIS A 139 -21.65 14.01 -28.05
N ARG A 140 -20.81 14.22 -27.02
CA ARG A 140 -21.19 13.98 -25.62
C ARG A 140 -21.87 15.20 -25.04
N GLU A 141 -22.87 15.00 -24.18
CA GLU A 141 -23.45 16.09 -23.39
C GLU A 141 -22.42 16.61 -22.38
N GLU A 142 -22.51 17.88 -21.99
CA GLU A 142 -21.77 18.38 -20.83
C GLU A 142 -22.09 17.55 -19.58
N GLY A 143 -21.06 17.09 -18.87
CA GLY A 143 -21.17 16.20 -17.72
C GLY A 143 -21.12 14.70 -18.05
N ASP A 144 -21.28 14.30 -19.32
CA ASP A 144 -21.08 12.90 -19.75
C ASP A 144 -19.58 12.58 -19.83
N LEU A 145 -19.06 11.89 -18.82
CA LEU A 145 -17.65 11.49 -18.78
C LEU A 145 -17.34 10.29 -19.67
N GLY A 146 -18.37 9.63 -20.22
CA GLY A 146 -18.22 8.39 -20.97
C GLY A 146 -18.00 7.16 -20.08
N PRO A 147 -17.53 6.03 -20.65
CA PRO A 147 -17.43 4.75 -19.95
C PRO A 147 -16.20 4.68 -19.03
N VAL A 148 -16.16 5.54 -18.02
CA VAL A 148 -15.08 5.66 -17.02
C VAL A 148 -15.23 4.63 -15.88
N TYR A 149 -14.45 4.77 -14.82
CA TYR A 149 -14.32 3.89 -13.65
C TYR A 149 -15.57 3.04 -13.34
N GLY A 150 -16.63 3.64 -12.80
CA GLY A 150 -17.82 2.91 -12.36
C GLY A 150 -18.49 2.10 -13.47
N PHE A 151 -18.60 2.68 -14.67
CA PHE A 151 -19.10 1.95 -15.83
C PHE A 151 -18.28 0.69 -16.11
N GLN A 152 -16.95 0.77 -16.06
CA GLN A 152 -16.10 -0.42 -16.23
C GLN A 152 -16.23 -1.40 -15.06
N TRP A 153 -16.53 -0.95 -13.85
CA TRP A 153 -16.74 -1.83 -12.71
C TRP A 153 -18.03 -2.65 -12.84
N ARG A 154 -19.10 -2.04 -13.37
CA ARG A 154 -20.44 -2.66 -13.42
C ARG A 154 -20.82 -3.22 -14.80
N HIS A 155 -20.22 -2.71 -15.87
CA HIS A 155 -20.59 -2.96 -17.27
C HIS A 155 -19.36 -3.14 -18.17
N PHE A 156 -18.31 -3.81 -17.69
CA PHE A 156 -17.07 -3.99 -18.45
C PHE A 156 -17.34 -4.62 -19.83
N GLY A 157 -16.82 -3.98 -20.89
CA GLY A 157 -17.00 -4.44 -22.27
C GLY A 157 -18.36 -4.11 -22.92
N ALA A 158 -19.31 -3.52 -22.19
CA ALA A 158 -20.55 -3.04 -22.79
C ALA A 158 -20.31 -1.86 -23.75
N LYS A 159 -21.13 -1.77 -24.80
CA LYS A 159 -21.07 -0.65 -25.76
C LYS A 159 -21.73 0.58 -25.15
N TYR A 160 -20.92 1.58 -24.80
CA TYR A 160 -21.43 2.86 -24.31
C TYR A 160 -22.19 3.63 -25.39
N VAL A 161 -23.31 4.23 -25.00
CA VAL A 161 -24.14 5.15 -25.80
C VAL A 161 -24.02 6.55 -25.20
N ASP A 162 -24.66 6.80 -24.06
CA ASP A 162 -24.62 8.05 -23.30
C ASP A 162 -24.80 7.78 -21.79
N MET A 163 -24.81 8.85 -20.99
CA MET A 163 -24.98 8.78 -19.53
C MET A 163 -26.44 8.57 -19.06
N HIS A 164 -27.41 8.56 -19.98
CA HIS A 164 -28.85 8.42 -19.68
C HIS A 164 -29.37 7.01 -19.96
N THR A 165 -28.58 6.21 -20.68
CA THR A 165 -28.92 4.84 -21.09
C THR A 165 -28.91 3.89 -19.90
N ASP A 166 -29.89 2.99 -19.84
CA ASP A 166 -29.89 1.88 -18.88
C ASP A 166 -28.97 0.75 -19.37
N TYR A 167 -27.88 0.53 -18.65
CA TYR A 167 -26.91 -0.53 -18.92
C TYR A 167 -27.13 -1.80 -18.10
N SER A 168 -28.25 -1.91 -17.38
CA SER A 168 -28.58 -3.09 -16.58
C SER A 168 -28.49 -4.38 -17.40
N GLY A 169 -27.73 -5.35 -16.88
CA GLY A 169 -27.50 -6.63 -17.56
C GLY A 169 -26.54 -6.58 -18.76
N GLN A 170 -25.93 -5.44 -19.05
CA GLN A 170 -24.93 -5.30 -20.12
C GLN A 170 -23.51 -5.40 -19.58
N GLY A 171 -22.62 -6.06 -20.34
CA GLY A 171 -21.21 -6.22 -19.98
C GLY A 171 -20.98 -7.20 -18.84
N VAL A 172 -19.80 -7.10 -18.20
CA VAL A 172 -19.42 -7.88 -17.03
C VAL A 172 -19.43 -7.01 -15.78
N ASP A 173 -20.22 -7.39 -14.77
CA ASP A 173 -20.22 -6.75 -13.45
C ASP A 173 -19.07 -7.31 -12.59
N GLN A 174 -17.90 -6.70 -12.74
CA GLN A 174 -16.69 -7.08 -12.02
C GLN A 174 -16.86 -6.90 -10.50
N LEU A 175 -17.57 -5.86 -10.07
CA LEU A 175 -17.79 -5.61 -8.65
C LEU A 175 -18.64 -6.72 -8.01
N ALA A 176 -19.69 -7.15 -8.69
CA ALA A 176 -20.51 -8.28 -8.23
C ALA A 176 -19.73 -9.60 -8.19
N GLN A 177 -18.84 -9.83 -9.18
CA GLN A 177 -17.96 -11.00 -9.19
C GLN A 177 -16.99 -10.98 -8.02
N VAL A 178 -16.26 -9.88 -7.80
CA VAL A 178 -15.32 -9.74 -6.67
C VAL A 178 -16.04 -9.95 -5.35
N TYR A 179 -17.22 -9.36 -5.15
CA TYR A 179 -18.03 -9.60 -3.96
C TYR A 179 -18.33 -11.09 -3.75
N THR A 180 -18.81 -11.77 -4.79
CA THR A 180 -19.15 -13.19 -4.76
C THR A 180 -17.93 -14.03 -4.38
N LEU A 181 -16.79 -13.77 -5.02
CA LEU A 181 -15.54 -14.49 -4.79
C LEU A 181 -15.01 -14.26 -3.36
N CYS A 182 -15.01 -13.01 -2.87
CA CYS A 182 -14.59 -12.73 -1.50
C CYS A 182 -15.53 -13.34 -0.46
N ALA A 183 -16.84 -13.40 -0.74
CA ALA A 183 -17.84 -13.91 0.19
C ALA A 183 -17.87 -15.45 0.26
N PHE A 184 -17.62 -16.13 -0.86
CA PHE A 184 -17.85 -17.58 -0.99
C PHE A 184 -16.58 -18.39 -1.29
N GLU A 185 -15.50 -17.76 -1.78
CA GLU A 185 -14.25 -18.42 -2.16
C GLU A 185 -12.99 -17.62 -1.72
N PRO A 186 -12.85 -17.25 -0.43
CA PRO A 186 -11.84 -16.28 0.01
C PRO A 186 -10.37 -16.70 -0.18
N SER A 187 -10.10 -17.97 -0.50
CA SER A 187 -8.75 -18.49 -0.75
C SER A 187 -8.34 -18.53 -2.23
N GLY A 188 -9.21 -18.11 -3.15
CA GLY A 188 -8.87 -18.08 -4.58
C GLY A 188 -7.77 -17.07 -4.88
N THR A 189 -6.89 -17.42 -5.83
CA THR A 189 -5.94 -16.46 -6.42
C THR A 189 -6.63 -15.84 -7.63
N TYR A 190 -7.05 -14.58 -7.50
CA TYR A 190 -7.83 -13.83 -8.50
C TYR A 190 -6.97 -12.82 -9.27
#